data_AF-A0A9X2W6A6-F1
#
_entry.id   AF-A0A9X2W6A6-F1
#
_cell.length_a   1.000
_cell.length_b   1.000
_cell.length_c   1.000
_cell.angle_alpha   90.00
_cell.angle_beta   90.00
_cell.angle_gamma   90.00
#
_symmetry.space_group_name_H-M   'P 1'
#
loop_
_entity.id
_entity.type
_entity.pdbx_description
1 polymer ?
#
loop_
_entity_poly.entity_id
_entity_poly.type
_entity_poly.pdbx_seq_one_letter_code
_entity_poly.pdbx_strand_id
1 'polypeptide(L)'
;MADTNLKPGTTIAKTQLKLLAGNTEKHEVVRKNNDRSLPEKAEPKVLRNMIVSYVNIRHYDSKTNRTKRYTRSASLRLNGTWMEEAGFTTGTKIDVRVMPGCLVITARPTDTPLIQVLNKTTELPEDEQRRVMAFLQGVMARVELEKL
;
A
#
# COMPACT_ATOMS: atom_id res chain seq x y z
N MET A 1 16.88 24.26 46.50
CA MET A 1 17.50 23.08 47.14
C MET A 1 16.70 21.86 46.67
N ALA A 2 16.83 21.45 45.40
CA ALA A 2 17.93 20.65 44.85
C ALA A 2 17.93 19.20 45.37
N ASP A 3 17.69 18.29 44.40
CA ASP A 3 18.28 16.96 44.25
C ASP A 3 17.60 15.74 44.89
N THR A 4 16.64 15.18 44.15
CA THR A 4 16.41 13.73 44.14
C THR A 4 17.59 13.05 43.45
N ASN A 5 18.49 12.50 44.26
CA ASN A 5 19.68 11.78 43.82
C ASN A 5 19.38 10.34 43.38
N LEU A 6 19.94 9.98 42.22
CA LEU A 6 20.16 8.62 41.72
C LEU A 6 20.83 7.70 42.75
N LYS A 7 20.53 6.40 42.67
CA LYS A 7 21.52 5.31 42.89
C LYS A 7 21.23 4.07 42.00
N PRO A 8 22.21 3.17 41.79
CA PRO A 8 22.51 2.53 40.50
C PRO A 8 22.33 1.00 40.50
N GLY A 9 22.55 0.36 39.32
CA GLY A 9 23.27 -0.91 39.26
C GLY A 9 22.61 -2.11 38.57
N THR A 10 23.00 -2.32 37.31
CA THR A 10 23.11 -3.55 36.50
C THR A 10 23.11 -4.90 37.24
N THR A 11 22.44 -5.93 36.71
CA THR A 11 22.99 -7.30 36.51
C THR A 11 22.10 -8.17 35.58
N ILE A 12 22.77 -8.94 34.74
CA ILE A 12 22.36 -9.76 33.60
C ILE A 12 22.04 -11.20 34.03
N ALA A 13 21.05 -11.83 33.39
CA ALA A 13 20.99 -13.29 33.16
C ALA A 13 20.26 -13.52 31.81
N LYS A 14 20.84 -14.06 30.71
CA LYS A 14 21.26 -15.46 30.42
C LYS A 14 20.14 -16.45 30.82
N THR A 15 19.50 -17.28 29.99
CA THR A 15 19.89 -18.16 28.86
C THR A 15 18.55 -18.73 28.32
N GLN A 16 18.31 -19.05 27.04
CA GLN A 16 18.61 -20.34 26.40
C GLN A 16 18.33 -20.25 24.89
N LEU A 17 19.43 -20.23 24.13
CA LEU A 17 19.50 -20.60 22.72
C LEU A 17 19.60 -22.13 22.67
N LYS A 18 18.67 -22.81 21.99
CA LYS A 18 18.83 -24.21 21.59
C LYS A 18 18.97 -24.28 20.08
N LEU A 19 20.22 -24.46 19.66
CA LEU A 19 20.70 -24.80 18.32
C LEU A 19 20.00 -26.04 17.78
N LEU A 20 19.74 -26.07 16.47
CA LEU A 20 19.90 -27.20 15.53
C LEU A 20 19.65 -26.60 14.12
N ALA A 21 20.40 -26.82 13.04
CA ALA A 21 21.60 -27.59 12.78
C ALA A 21 21.99 -27.29 11.31
N GLY A 22 23.24 -26.91 11.01
CA GLY A 22 23.82 -26.78 9.65
C GLY A 22 22.89 -26.08 8.63
N ASN A 23 23.11 -25.93 7.34
CA ASN A 23 24.06 -26.47 6.41
C ASN A 23 24.41 -25.30 5.47
N THR A 24 25.70 -25.03 5.31
CA THR A 24 26.21 -24.43 4.08
C THR A 24 25.90 -25.39 2.94
N GLU A 25 25.17 -24.95 1.91
CA GLU A 25 25.56 -25.09 0.50
C GLU A 25 24.42 -24.76 -0.48
N LYS A 26 24.86 -24.07 -1.54
CA LYS A 26 24.42 -24.16 -2.95
C LYS A 26 23.14 -23.43 -3.37
N HIS A 27 23.41 -22.36 -4.11
CA HIS A 27 22.64 -21.93 -5.27
C HIS A 27 22.16 -23.13 -6.09
N GLU A 28 20.85 -23.31 -6.18
CA GLU A 28 20.23 -24.05 -7.27
C GLU A 28 18.93 -23.34 -7.69
N VAL A 29 18.88 -22.99 -8.97
CA VAL A 29 17.76 -22.31 -9.62
C VAL A 29 16.64 -23.33 -9.80
N VAL A 30 15.72 -23.41 -8.83
CA VAL A 30 14.49 -24.17 -8.99
C VAL A 30 13.44 -23.28 -9.68
N ARG A 31 13.30 -23.47 -10.99
CA ARG A 31 12.12 -23.02 -11.73
C ARG A 31 10.92 -23.85 -11.25
N LYS A 32 10.16 -23.33 -10.29
CA LYS A 32 8.94 -23.96 -9.83
C LYS A 32 7.80 -23.59 -10.79
N ASN A 33 7.34 -24.58 -11.55
CA ASN A 33 6.17 -24.48 -12.41
C ASN A 33 4.94 -24.21 -11.54
N ASN A 34 4.26 -23.10 -11.82
CA ASN A 34 3.02 -22.73 -11.14
C ASN A 34 1.87 -23.51 -11.76
N ASP A 35 1.52 -24.62 -11.10
CA ASP A 35 0.22 -25.26 -11.29
C ASP A 35 -0.84 -24.30 -10.70
N ARG A 36 -1.59 -23.62 -11.57
CA ARG A 36 -2.56 -22.60 -11.17
C ARG A 36 -3.87 -23.27 -10.76
N SER A 37 -3.95 -23.76 -9.53
CA SER A 37 -5.23 -23.80 -8.85
C SER A 37 -5.60 -22.35 -8.47
N LEU A 38 -6.67 -21.85 -9.08
CA LEU A 38 -7.27 -20.57 -8.73
C LEU A 38 -7.76 -20.65 -7.28
N PRO A 39 -7.27 -19.81 -6.34
CA PRO A 39 -7.85 -19.77 -5.02
C PRO A 39 -9.23 -19.12 -5.12
N GLU A 40 -10.23 -19.92 -4.77
CA GLU A 40 -11.58 -19.49 -4.40
C GLU A 40 -11.47 -18.28 -3.45
N LYS A 41 -12.15 -17.19 -3.81
CA LYS A 41 -12.08 -15.82 -3.24
C LYS A 41 -11.58 -15.78 -1.78
N ALA A 42 -10.28 -15.58 -1.61
CA ALA A 42 -9.68 -15.41 -0.30
C ALA A 42 -10.06 -14.03 0.25
N GLU A 43 -10.80 -13.99 1.36
CA GLU A 43 -11.10 -12.74 2.04
C GLU A 43 -9.82 -11.97 2.37
N PRO A 44 -9.80 -10.64 2.18
CA PRO A 44 -8.59 -9.86 2.32
C PRO A 44 -8.11 -9.91 3.77
N LYS A 45 -7.02 -10.64 4.01
CA LYS A 45 -6.31 -10.63 5.29
C LYS A 45 -6.02 -9.18 5.68
N VAL A 46 -6.71 -8.71 6.71
CA VAL A 46 -6.78 -7.30 7.14
C VAL A 46 -5.41 -6.77 7.60
N LEU A 47 -4.53 -7.65 8.09
CA LEU A 47 -3.17 -7.30 8.52
C LEU A 47 -2.11 -8.01 7.68
N ARG A 48 -1.18 -7.23 7.15
CA ARG A 48 -0.04 -7.69 6.35
C ARG A 48 1.25 -7.25 7.05
N ASN A 49 2.06 -8.22 7.47
CA ASN A 49 3.36 -7.95 8.05
C ASN A 49 4.38 -7.72 6.93
N MET A 50 5.00 -6.55 6.91
CA MET A 50 5.94 -6.14 5.86
C MET A 50 7.18 -5.52 6.50
N ILE A 51 8.33 -5.76 5.90
CA ILE A 51 9.61 -5.22 6.37
C ILE A 51 10.03 -4.10 5.42
N VAL A 52 10.47 -2.98 6.00
CA VAL A 52 11.04 -1.87 5.23
C VAL A 52 12.34 -2.35 4.58
N SER A 53 12.39 -2.22 3.26
CA SER A 53 13.54 -2.59 2.45
C SER A 53 14.37 -1.35 2.11
N TYR A 54 15.42 -1.54 1.31
CA TYR A 54 16.21 -0.44 0.77
C TYR A 54 16.27 -0.51 -0.75
N VAL A 55 16.33 0.65 -1.39
CA VAL A 55 16.63 0.79 -2.81
C VAL A 55 17.99 1.46 -2.96
N ASN A 56 18.83 0.88 -3.82
CA ASN A 56 20.12 1.46 -4.20
C ASN A 56 19.97 2.22 -5.51
N ILE A 57 20.33 3.49 -5.49
CA ILE A 57 20.37 4.34 -6.68
C ILE A 57 21.83 4.52 -7.06
N ARG A 58 22.17 4.11 -8.29
CA ARG A 58 23.50 4.30 -8.87
C ARG A 58 23.58 5.71 -9.46
N HIS A 59 24.51 6.52 -8.96
CA HIS A 59 24.87 7.79 -9.55
C HIS A 59 26.05 7.55 -10.49
N TYR A 60 25.83 7.73 -11.78
CA TYR A 60 26.85 7.53 -12.80
C TYR A 60 27.00 8.78 -13.67
N ASP A 61 28.17 8.93 -14.28
CA ASP A 61 28.39 9.99 -15.27
C ASP A 61 27.72 9.61 -16.59
N SER A 62 26.83 10.42 -17.13
CA SER A 62 26.17 10.12 -18.40
C SER A 62 27.13 10.07 -19.58
N LYS A 63 28.27 10.78 -19.52
CA LYS A 63 29.24 10.84 -20.63
C LYS A 63 30.23 9.68 -20.61
N THR A 64 30.65 9.24 -19.43
CA THR A 64 31.66 8.19 -19.28
C THR A 64 31.10 6.85 -18.80
N ASN A 65 29.82 6.81 -18.45
CA ASN A 65 29.11 5.68 -17.83
C ASN A 65 29.78 5.12 -16.57
N ARG A 66 30.70 5.89 -15.96
CA ARG A 66 31.43 5.49 -14.76
C ARG A 66 30.59 5.76 -13.52
N THR A 67 30.56 4.79 -12.61
CA THR A 67 29.91 4.93 -11.31
C THR A 67 30.66 5.94 -10.47
N LYS A 68 29.98 6.97 -9.98
CA LYS A 68 30.55 7.91 -9.00
C LYS A 68 30.28 7.44 -7.59
N ARG A 69 29.03 7.04 -7.31
CA ARG A 69 28.60 6.58 -5.99
C ARG A 69 27.27 5.82 -6.05
N TYR A 70 26.95 5.16 -4.95
CA TYR A 70 25.62 4.61 -4.69
C TYR A 70 24.99 5.38 -3.52
N THR A 71 23.69 5.61 -3.59
CA THR A 71 22.90 6.12 -2.47
C THR A 71 21.83 5.11 -2.10
N ARG A 72 21.57 4.95 -0.80
CA ARG A 72 20.58 4.02 -0.28
C ARG A 72 19.43 4.77 0.37
N SER A 73 18.21 4.45 -0.05
CA SER A 73 16.98 5.04 0.52
C SER A 73 16.07 3.94 1.04
N ALA A 74 15.41 4.18 2.17
CA ALA A 74 14.39 3.27 2.68
C ALA A 74 13.23 3.18 1.70
N SER A 75 12.65 1.98 1.56
CA SER A 75 11.59 1.71 0.59
C SER A 75 10.60 0.69 1.13
N LEU A 76 9.32 1.02 1.03
CA LEU A 76 8.21 0.14 1.34
C LEU A 76 7.57 -0.30 0.02
N ARG A 77 7.43 -1.61 -0.18
CA ARG A 77 6.87 -2.19 -1.40
C ARG A 77 5.51 -2.78 -1.10
N LEU A 78 4.44 -2.11 -1.52
CA LEU A 78 3.08 -2.62 -1.42
C LEU A 78 2.71 -3.34 -2.74
N ASN A 79 2.42 -4.64 -2.69
CA ASN A 79 2.11 -5.45 -3.87
C ASN A 79 1.02 -6.50 -3.59
N GLY A 80 0.27 -6.86 -4.65
CA GLY A 80 -0.76 -7.89 -4.62
C GLY A 80 -2.12 -7.38 -5.08
N THR A 81 -3.05 -8.31 -5.35
CA THR A 81 -4.42 -8.01 -5.80
C THR A 81 -5.23 -7.20 -4.79
N TRP A 82 -4.90 -7.33 -3.50
CA TRP A 82 -5.53 -6.60 -2.40
C TRP A 82 -5.40 -5.06 -2.53
N MET A 83 -4.40 -4.57 -3.27
CA MET A 83 -4.28 -3.13 -3.52
C MET A 83 -5.46 -2.62 -4.36
N GLU A 84 -5.82 -3.36 -5.42
CA GLU A 84 -6.95 -3.00 -6.28
C GLU A 84 -8.28 -3.14 -5.52
N GLU A 85 -8.43 -4.20 -4.73
CA GLU A 85 -9.59 -4.40 -3.84
C GLU A 85 -9.75 -3.27 -2.82
N ALA A 86 -8.64 -2.71 -2.33
CA ALA A 86 -8.62 -1.57 -1.43
C ALA A 86 -8.77 -0.21 -2.15
N GLY A 87 -9.00 -0.20 -3.47
CA GLY A 87 -9.18 1.02 -4.26
C GLY A 87 -7.90 1.71 -4.72
N PHE A 88 -6.73 1.09 -4.53
CA PHE A 88 -5.44 1.58 -5.01
C PHE A 88 -5.12 1.01 -6.40
N THR A 89 -5.94 1.38 -7.39
CA THR A 89 -5.72 0.97 -8.79
C THR A 89 -4.53 1.70 -9.42
N THR A 90 -3.95 1.12 -10.47
CA THR A 90 -2.82 1.73 -11.18
C THR A 90 -3.19 3.10 -11.74
N GLY A 91 -2.35 4.11 -11.50
CA GLY A 91 -2.59 5.49 -11.93
C GLY A 91 -3.42 6.34 -10.97
N THR A 92 -3.96 5.74 -9.90
CA THR A 92 -4.66 6.49 -8.85
C THR A 92 -3.70 7.39 -8.08
N LYS A 93 -4.07 8.65 -7.90
CA LYS A 93 -3.30 9.59 -7.07
C LYS A 93 -3.46 9.17 -5.61
N ILE A 94 -2.36 9.18 -4.86
CA ILE A 94 -2.37 8.83 -3.44
C ILE A 94 -1.95 10.04 -2.60
N ASP A 95 -2.48 10.09 -1.39
CA ASP A 95 -2.01 10.98 -0.34
C ASP A 95 -1.34 10.16 0.74
N VAL A 96 -0.18 10.64 1.18
CA VAL A 96 0.64 10.00 2.19
C VAL A 96 0.84 10.98 3.34
N ARG A 97 0.22 10.68 4.48
CA ARG A 97 0.40 11.45 5.72
C ARG A 97 1.44 10.77 6.59
N VAL A 98 2.48 11.51 6.93
CA VAL A 98 3.60 11.02 7.75
C VAL A 98 3.44 11.51 9.17
N MET A 99 3.43 10.58 10.12
CA MET A 99 3.38 10.84 11.55
C MET A 99 4.51 10.06 12.25
N PRO A 100 4.94 10.45 13.46
CA PRO A 100 5.91 9.67 14.22
C PRO A 100 5.43 8.22 14.41
N GLY A 101 6.17 7.25 13.86
CA GLY A 101 5.84 5.83 13.95
C GLY A 101 4.66 5.35 13.08
N CYS A 102 4.04 6.21 12.27
CA CYS A 102 2.85 5.85 11.49
C CYS A 102 2.84 6.51 10.10
N LEU A 103 2.45 5.73 9.09
CA LEU A 103 2.21 6.20 7.73
C LEU A 103 0.75 5.91 7.38
N VAL A 104 -0.01 6.94 7.06
CA VAL A 104 -1.39 6.79 6.57
C VAL A 104 -1.40 7.05 5.07
N ILE A 105 -1.82 6.05 4.30
CA ILE A 105 -1.90 6.11 2.85
C ILE A 105 -3.37 6.07 2.46
N THR A 106 -3.82 7.06 1.69
CA THR A 106 -5.20 7.18 1.22
C THR A 106 -5.23 7.37 -0.29
N ALA A 107 -6.08 6.61 -0.99
CA ALA A 107 -6.33 6.83 -2.40
C ALA A 107 -7.18 8.09 -2.57
N ARG A 108 -6.75 9.01 -3.44
CA ARG A 108 -7.60 10.11 -3.88
C ARG A 108 -8.48 9.60 -5.02
N PRO A 109 -9.81 9.69 -4.90
CA PRO A 109 -10.68 9.33 -6.00
C PRO A 109 -10.35 10.20 -7.21
N THR A 110 -10.40 9.60 -8.40
CA THR A 110 -10.19 10.33 -9.64
C THR A 110 -11.32 11.34 -9.84
N ASP A 111 -10.97 12.62 -10.01
CA ASP A 111 -11.91 13.69 -10.31
C ASP A 111 -12.48 13.51 -11.73
N THR A 112 -13.50 12.67 -11.88
CA THR A 112 -14.25 12.59 -13.13
C THR A 112 -15.27 13.74 -13.18
N PRO A 113 -15.63 14.24 -14.37
CA PRO A 113 -16.68 15.25 -14.51
C PRO A 113 -17.99 14.84 -13.83
N LEU A 114 -18.32 13.54 -13.86
CA LEU A 114 -19.50 13.00 -13.17
C LEU A 114 -19.39 13.12 -11.65
N ILE A 115 -18.26 12.75 -11.05
CA ILE A 115 -18.04 12.87 -9.61
C ILE A 115 -18.09 14.35 -9.16
N GLN A 116 -17.59 15.28 -9.98
CA GLN A 116 -17.71 16.71 -9.69
C GLN A 116 -19.16 17.19 -9.70
N VAL A 117 -19.96 16.76 -10.70
CA VAL A 117 -21.39 17.08 -10.74
C VAL A 117 -22.12 16.46 -9.55
N LEU A 118 -21.81 15.22 -9.20
CA LEU A 118 -22.42 14.52 -8.05
C LEU A 118 -22.13 15.21 -6.72
N ASN A 119 -20.89 15.64 -6.49
CA ASN A 119 -20.53 16.39 -5.29
C ASN A 119 -21.33 17.70 -5.19
N LYS A 120 -21.51 18.43 -6.30
CA LYS A 120 -22.36 19.63 -6.33
C LYS A 120 -23.83 19.30 -6.07
N THR A 121 -24.34 18.17 -6.53
CA THR A 121 -25.73 17.79 -6.29
C THR A 121 -25.99 17.48 -4.81
N THR A 122 -25.00 17.07 -4.03
CA THR A 122 -25.17 16.93 -2.56
C THR A 122 -25.36 18.26 -1.83
N GLU A 123 -25.01 19.39 -2.46
CA GLU A 123 -25.21 20.74 -1.93
C GLU A 123 -26.60 21.33 -2.29
N LEU A 124 -27.36 20.66 -3.16
CA LEU A 124 -28.69 21.11 -3.59
C LEU A 124 -29.78 20.79 -2.56
N PRO A 125 -30.91 21.52 -2.58
CA PRO A 125 -32.11 21.17 -1.81
C PRO A 125 -32.64 19.78 -2.16
N GLU A 126 -33.29 19.13 -1.20
CA GLU A 126 -33.71 17.72 -1.28
C GLU A 126 -34.61 17.41 -2.49
N ASP A 127 -35.48 18.35 -2.88
CA ASP A 127 -36.38 18.20 -4.02
C ASP A 127 -35.62 18.12 -5.35
N GLU A 128 -34.57 18.93 -5.51
CA GLU A 128 -33.70 18.91 -6.69
C GLU A 128 -32.80 17.66 -6.69
N GLN A 129 -32.35 17.21 -5.51
CA GLN A 129 -31.64 15.94 -5.38
C GLN A 129 -32.51 14.77 -5.87
N ARG A 130 -33.78 14.73 -5.46
CA ARG A 130 -34.73 13.70 -5.90
C ARG A 130 -34.91 13.70 -7.42
N ARG A 131 -34.99 14.88 -8.04
CA ARG A 131 -35.10 15.02 -9.49
C ARG A 131 -33.88 14.50 -10.23
N VAL A 132 -32.68 14.83 -9.73
CA VAL A 132 -31.41 14.31 -10.28
C VAL A 132 -31.35 12.79 -10.14
N MET A 133 -31.72 12.24 -8.98
CA MET A 133 -31.71 10.79 -8.76
C MET A 133 -32.70 10.06 -9.68
N ALA A 134 -33.91 10.59 -9.86
CA ALA A 134 -34.89 10.04 -10.79
C ALA A 134 -34.36 10.04 -12.25
N PHE A 135 -33.66 11.10 -12.65
CA PHE A 135 -33.02 11.16 -13.97
C PHE A 135 -31.93 10.09 -14.13
N LEU A 136 -31.03 9.97 -13.16
CA LEU A 136 -29.95 8.96 -13.19
C LEU A 136 -30.51 7.54 -13.25
N GLN A 137 -31.56 7.25 -12.48
CA GLN A 137 -32.26 5.97 -12.53
C GLN A 137 -32.85 5.68 -13.91
N GLY A 138 -33.45 6.69 -14.56
CA GLY A 138 -33.98 6.56 -15.92
C GLY A 138 -32.88 6.29 -16.96
N VAL A 139 -31.75 6.96 -16.87
CA VAL A 139 -30.59 6.73 -17.74
C VAL A 139 -30.05 5.31 -17.56
N MET A 140 -29.90 4.85 -16.33
CA MET A 140 -29.46 3.49 -16.01
C MET A 140 -30.40 2.43 -16.61
N ALA A 141 -31.71 2.60 -16.43
CA ALA A 141 -32.72 1.69 -16.99
C ALA A 141 -32.64 1.62 -18.53
N ARG A 142 -32.41 2.75 -19.20
CA ARG A 142 -32.24 2.77 -20.66
C ARG A 142 -31.00 2.02 -21.12
N VAL A 143 -29.87 2.21 -20.43
CA VAL A 143 -28.60 1.53 -20.75
C VAL A 143 -28.71 0.03 -20.54
N GLU A 144 -29.48 -0.44 -19.55
CA GLU A 144 -29.73 -1.88 -19.37
C GLU A 144 -30.55 -2.49 -20.50
N LEU A 145 -31.53 -1.76 -21.04
CA LEU A 145 -32.34 -2.21 -22.18
C LEU A 145 -31.55 -2.25 -23.50
N GLU A 146 -30.57 -1.37 -23.68
CA GLU A 146 -29.70 -1.34 -24.88
C GLU A 146 -28.62 -2.44 -24.88
N LYS A 147 -28.42 -3.15 -23.76
CA LYS A 147 -27.45 -4.26 -23.62
C LYS A 147 -28.04 -5.65 -23.89
N LEU A 148 -29.34 -5.74 -24.12
CA LEU A 148 -30.07 -6.96 -24.51
C LEU A 148 -30.11 -7.12 -26.03
#